data_AF-A0A250KU40-F1
#
_entry.id   AF-A0A250KU40-F1
#
_cell.length_a   1.000
_cell.length_b   1.000
_cell.length_c   1.000
_cell.angle_alpha   90.00
_cell.angle_beta   90.00
_cell.angle_gamma   90.00
#
_symmetry.space_group_name_H-M   'P 1'
#
loop_
_entity.id
_entity.type
_entity.pdbx_description
1 polymer ?
#
loop_
_entity_poly.entity_id
_entity_poly.type
_entity_poly.pdbx_seq_one_letter_code
_entity_poly.pdbx_strand_id
1 'polypeptide(L)'
;MMSQLFAIALGGSAGAVTRYLVATGIYAWLGRGFPHGTLFVNVSGSFLMGFLTELMLQRFSLAVEYRAAILVGFLGAYTTFSTFALETLYLFEDGNLAKAGLNIFLSAVLCLAAVWIGLVLGRQIFAADLYPWLGHGFPYGGLALALSIALILAAAAEFVFLYFDLSTLYRAIVLISLLGAMTLAATLWLAFQLPEIRAEFQGLLSIFAVNALLGVAAVWLGTLMGNWLWHVSKSP
;
A
#
# COMPACT_ATOMS: atom_id res chain seq x y z
N MET A 1 5.49 -30.02 17.08
CA MET A 1 4.04 -29.71 16.95
C MET A 1 3.51 -28.98 18.19
N MET A 2 3.59 -29.55 19.39
CA MET A 2 3.21 -28.83 20.62
C MET A 2 4.00 -27.52 20.82
N SER A 3 5.32 -27.53 20.58
CA SER A 3 6.17 -26.33 20.61
C SER A 3 5.66 -25.21 19.70
N GLN A 4 5.27 -25.55 18.47
CA GLN A 4 4.76 -24.60 17.48
C GLN A 4 3.40 -24.04 17.89
N LEU A 5 2.50 -24.85 18.46
CA LEU A 5 1.21 -24.37 18.94
C LEU A 5 1.37 -23.33 20.06
N PHE A 6 2.27 -23.58 21.02
CA PHE A 6 2.59 -22.59 22.06
C PHE A 6 3.21 -21.34 21.47
N ALA A 7 4.11 -21.48 20.50
CA ALA A 7 4.74 -20.35 19.82
C ALA A 7 3.70 -19.49 19.08
N ILE A 8 2.76 -20.11 18.37
CA ILE A 8 1.64 -19.43 17.71
C ILE A 8 0.74 -18.75 18.74
N ALA A 9 0.40 -19.41 19.85
CA ALA A 9 -0.46 -18.84 20.89
C ALA A 9 0.18 -17.60 21.54
N LEU A 10 1.47 -17.66 21.87
CA LEU A 10 2.20 -16.52 22.41
C LEU A 10 2.27 -15.37 21.39
N GLY A 11 2.68 -15.66 20.16
CA GLY A 11 2.70 -14.67 19.08
C GLY A 11 1.33 -14.04 18.84
N GLY A 12 0.29 -14.86 18.78
CA GLY A 12 -1.10 -14.43 18.55
C GLY A 12 -1.63 -13.54 19.67
N SER A 13 -1.36 -13.89 20.94
CA SER A 13 -1.75 -13.05 22.07
C SER A 13 -1.08 -11.66 22.00
N ALA A 14 0.23 -11.62 21.70
CA ALA A 14 0.96 -10.37 21.54
C ALA A 14 0.48 -9.57 20.32
N GLY A 15 0.19 -10.23 19.20
CA GLY A 15 -0.36 -9.61 17.99
C GLY A 15 -1.71 -8.96 18.23
N ALA A 16 -2.61 -9.66 18.93
CA ALA A 16 -3.95 -9.16 19.26
C ALA A 16 -3.89 -7.94 20.20
N VAL A 17 -3.04 -7.97 21.23
CA VAL A 17 -2.84 -6.83 22.15
C VAL A 17 -2.24 -5.64 21.39
N THR A 18 -1.23 -5.89 20.55
CA THR A 18 -0.60 -4.83 19.74
C THR A 18 -1.60 -4.19 18.78
N ARG A 19 -2.42 -5.00 18.09
CA ARG A 19 -3.51 -4.52 17.23
C ARG A 19 -4.44 -3.60 17.98
N TYR A 20 -4.88 -4.03 19.17
CA TYR A 20 -5.78 -3.23 20.00
C TYR A 20 -5.16 -1.86 20.36
N LEU A 21 -3.92 -1.85 20.84
CA LEU A 21 -3.24 -0.62 21.25
C LEU A 21 -3.00 0.32 20.06
N VAL A 22 -2.49 -0.21 18.94
CA VAL A 22 -2.19 0.57 17.73
C VAL A 22 -3.49 1.11 17.12
N ALA A 23 -4.50 0.26 16.90
CA ALA A 23 -5.76 0.72 16.32
C ALA A 23 -6.44 1.76 17.21
N THR A 24 -6.44 1.56 18.54
CA THR A 24 -7.00 2.54 19.48
C THR A 24 -6.25 3.86 19.45
N GLY A 25 -4.92 3.83 19.38
CA GLY A 25 -4.09 5.04 19.24
C GLY A 25 -4.38 5.81 17.95
N ILE A 26 -4.51 5.10 16.83
CA ILE A 26 -4.87 5.70 15.54
C ILE A 26 -6.29 6.30 15.60
N TYR A 27 -7.25 5.61 16.22
CA TYR A 27 -8.60 6.15 16.42
C TYR A 27 -8.64 7.37 17.34
N ALA A 28 -7.76 7.44 18.34
CA ALA A 28 -7.65 8.62 19.20
C ALA A 28 -7.12 9.84 18.42
N TRP A 29 -6.26 9.61 17.42
CA TRP A 29 -5.66 10.68 16.64
C TRP A 29 -6.54 11.16 15.48
N LEU A 30 -7.09 10.23 14.69
CA LEU A 30 -7.83 10.53 13.45
C LEU A 30 -9.36 10.50 13.63
N GLY A 31 -9.84 10.08 14.81
CA GLY A 31 -11.26 9.89 15.09
C GLY A 31 -11.80 8.55 14.55
N ARG A 32 -13.10 8.32 14.79
CA ARG A 32 -13.81 7.08 14.41
C ARG A 32 -14.77 7.24 13.23
N GLY A 33 -14.69 8.37 12.51
CA GLY A 33 -15.55 8.65 11.36
C GLY A 33 -15.28 7.77 10.11
N PHE A 34 -14.15 7.04 10.12
CA PHE A 34 -13.75 6.02 9.15
C PHE A 34 -12.78 5.04 9.85
N PRO A 35 -12.69 3.77 9.42
CA PRO A 35 -11.89 2.71 10.07
C PRO A 35 -10.36 2.85 9.87
N HIS A 36 -9.78 3.99 10.25
CA HIS A 36 -8.34 4.25 10.13
C HIS A 36 -7.48 3.27 10.91
N GLY A 37 -7.90 2.90 12.12
CA GLY A 37 -7.17 1.98 12.97
C GLY A 37 -7.02 0.61 12.30
N THR A 38 -8.13 0.06 11.81
CA THR A 38 -8.15 -1.22 11.10
C THR A 38 -7.35 -1.19 9.79
N LEU A 39 -7.51 -0.12 8.99
CA LEU A 39 -6.74 0.04 7.76
C LEU A 39 -5.24 0.07 8.05
N PHE A 40 -4.82 0.82 9.06
CA PHE A 40 -3.40 0.95 9.43
C PHE A 40 -2.78 -0.38 9.86
N VAL A 41 -3.42 -1.12 10.77
CA VAL A 41 -2.89 -2.41 11.24
C VAL A 41 -2.83 -3.43 10.12
N ASN A 42 -3.82 -3.45 9.21
CA ASN A 42 -3.82 -4.34 8.06
C ASN A 42 -2.70 -4.01 7.07
N VAL A 43 -2.54 -2.74 6.67
CA VAL A 43 -1.51 -2.33 5.71
C VAL A 43 -0.10 -2.53 6.29
N SER A 44 0.15 -2.08 7.52
CA SER A 44 1.45 -2.27 8.17
C SER A 44 1.76 -3.75 8.41
N GLY A 45 0.75 -4.55 8.78
CA GLY A 45 0.90 -5.99 8.97
C GLY A 45 1.19 -6.72 7.66
N SER A 46 0.50 -6.37 6.57
CA SER A 46 0.77 -6.92 5.23
C SER A 46 2.18 -6.56 4.74
N PHE A 47 2.66 -5.34 4.97
CA PHE A 47 4.06 -4.97 4.69
C PHE A 47 5.05 -5.86 5.44
N LEU A 48 4.88 -5.97 6.76
CA LEU A 48 5.75 -6.78 7.61
C LEU A 48 5.68 -8.26 7.22
N MET A 49 4.51 -8.76 6.82
CA MET A 49 4.32 -10.12 6.32
C MET A 49 5.23 -10.41 5.13
N GLY A 50 5.23 -9.53 4.12
CA GLY A 50 6.08 -9.67 2.94
C GLY A 50 7.57 -9.57 3.29
N PHE A 51 7.94 -8.54 4.05
CA PHE A 51 9.34 -8.28 4.41
C PHE A 51 9.96 -9.39 5.26
N LEU A 52 9.26 -9.81 6.32
CA LEU A 52 9.76 -10.83 7.23
C LEU A 52 9.76 -12.23 6.60
N THR A 53 8.84 -12.51 5.66
CA THR A 53 8.87 -13.78 4.92
C THR A 53 10.19 -13.95 4.19
N GLU A 54 10.66 -12.94 3.46
CA GLU A 54 11.94 -13.01 2.74
C GLU A 54 13.14 -13.03 3.70
N LEU A 55 13.11 -12.22 4.77
CA LEU A 55 14.15 -12.26 5.81
C LEU A 55 14.34 -13.65 6.41
N MET A 56 13.23 -14.29 6.79
CA MET A 56 13.22 -15.60 7.45
C MET A 56 13.48 -16.76 6.49
N LEU A 57 13.23 -16.60 5.19
CA LEU A 57 13.56 -17.62 4.20
C LEU A 57 15.04 -17.59 3.82
N GLN A 58 15.64 -16.40 3.72
CA GLN A 58 16.94 -16.24 3.08
C GLN A 58 18.11 -16.05 4.03
N ARG A 59 17.92 -15.40 5.18
CA ARG A 59 19.03 -15.01 6.06
C ARG A 59 19.13 -15.81 7.33
N PHE A 60 17.99 -16.22 7.88
CA PHE A 60 17.99 -16.98 9.10
C PHE A 60 17.32 -18.32 8.86
N SER A 61 18.02 -19.43 9.10
CA SER A 61 17.38 -20.74 9.27
C SER A 61 16.67 -20.78 10.63
N LEU A 62 15.72 -19.86 10.86
CA LEU A 62 14.96 -19.84 12.10
C LEU A 62 14.19 -21.15 12.24
N ALA A 63 14.21 -21.68 13.47
CA ALA A 63 13.41 -22.83 13.83
C ALA A 63 11.94 -22.57 13.46
N VAL A 64 11.25 -23.62 13.02
CA VAL A 64 9.90 -23.53 12.46
C VAL A 64 8.93 -22.87 13.45
N GLU A 65 9.18 -23.03 14.75
CA GLU A 65 8.48 -22.38 15.87
C GLU A 65 8.50 -20.86 15.78
N TYR A 66 9.63 -20.23 15.47
CA TYR A 66 9.73 -18.76 15.41
C TYR A 66 8.99 -18.21 14.19
N ARG A 67 9.07 -18.90 13.05
CA ARG A 67 8.28 -18.54 11.85
C ARG A 67 6.79 -18.65 12.15
N ALA A 68 6.36 -19.72 12.81
CA ALA A 68 4.98 -19.90 13.21
C ALA A 68 4.52 -18.82 14.21
N ALA A 69 5.33 -18.50 15.22
CA ALA A 69 5.01 -17.46 16.20
C ALA A 69 4.84 -16.08 15.55
N ILE A 70 5.73 -15.69 14.63
CA ILE A 70 5.75 -14.35 14.06
C ILE A 70 4.74 -14.23 12.91
N LEU A 71 4.79 -15.14 11.95
CA LEU A 71 4.00 -15.03 10.72
C LEU A 71 2.54 -15.45 10.96
N VAL A 72 2.33 -16.61 11.58
CA VAL A 72 0.98 -17.15 11.81
C VAL A 72 0.37 -16.57 13.09
N GLY A 73 1.14 -16.53 14.17
CA GLY A 73 0.69 -15.99 15.45
C GLY A 73 0.54 -14.46 15.41
N PHE A 74 1.67 -13.75 15.51
CA PHE A 74 1.69 -12.30 15.70
C PHE A 74 1.06 -11.54 14.54
N LEU A 75 1.57 -11.70 13.31
CA LEU A 75 1.05 -10.96 12.16
C LEU A 75 -0.38 -11.38 11.79
N GLY A 76 -0.70 -12.68 11.96
CA GLY A 76 -2.06 -13.19 11.78
C GLY A 76 -3.07 -12.58 12.75
N ALA A 77 -2.70 -12.37 14.01
CA ALA A 77 -3.56 -11.74 15.01
C ALA A 77 -3.48 -10.20 15.03
N TYR A 78 -2.38 -9.63 14.52
CA TYR A 78 -2.16 -8.19 14.38
C TYR A 78 -3.01 -7.59 13.26
N THR A 79 -3.20 -8.34 12.17
CA THR A 79 -4.11 -8.00 11.09
C THR A 79 -5.52 -8.57 11.36
N THR A 80 -6.54 -8.01 10.73
CA THR A 80 -7.92 -8.46 10.92
C THR A 80 -8.79 -8.18 9.69
N PHE A 81 -9.28 -9.26 9.08
CA PHE A 81 -10.29 -9.17 8.02
C PHE A 81 -11.70 -9.05 8.60
N SER A 82 -11.97 -9.69 9.74
CA SER A 82 -13.31 -9.68 10.36
C SER A 82 -13.71 -8.29 10.87
N THR A 83 -12.80 -7.55 11.50
CA THR A 83 -13.09 -6.16 11.91
C THR A 83 -13.29 -5.25 10.69
N PHE A 84 -12.47 -5.41 9.65
CA PHE A 84 -12.66 -4.70 8.38
C PHE A 84 -14.05 -4.94 7.78
N ALA A 85 -14.49 -6.20 7.73
CA ALA A 85 -15.80 -6.56 7.17
C ALA A 85 -16.94 -5.96 7.99
N LEU A 86 -16.85 -6.02 9.32
CA LEU A 86 -17.87 -5.47 10.21
C LEU A 86 -17.95 -3.95 10.13
N GLU A 87 -16.81 -3.24 10.17
CA GLU A 87 -16.78 -1.78 10.04
C GLU A 87 -17.28 -1.32 8.66
N THR A 88 -17.01 -2.09 7.61
CA THR A 88 -17.57 -1.84 6.27
C THR A 88 -19.08 -2.02 6.27
N LEU A 89 -19.60 -3.06 6.92
CA LEU A 89 -21.04 -3.29 7.04
C LEU A 89 -21.73 -2.17 7.81
N TYR A 90 -21.14 -1.70 8.91
CA TYR A 90 -21.66 -0.54 9.66
C TYR A 90 -21.70 0.73 8.80
N LEU A 91 -20.69 0.96 7.96
CA LEU A 91 -20.74 2.08 7.02
C LEU A 91 -21.87 1.94 5.99
N PHE A 92 -22.20 0.71 5.56
CA PHE A 92 -23.37 0.47 4.71
C PHE A 92 -24.69 0.72 5.46
N GLU A 93 -24.81 0.23 6.70
CA GLU A 93 -26.00 0.41 7.54
C GLU A 93 -26.26 1.88 7.89
N ASP A 94 -25.19 2.66 8.12
CA ASP A 94 -25.25 4.10 8.36
C ASP A 94 -25.56 4.92 7.09
N GLY A 95 -25.78 4.28 5.94
CA GLY A 95 -26.02 4.93 4.64
C GLY A 95 -24.78 5.59 4.03
N ASN A 96 -23.61 5.43 4.64
CA ASN A 96 -22.34 6.00 4.18
C ASN A 96 -21.69 5.14 3.08
N LEU A 97 -22.41 4.89 1.98
CA LEU A 97 -21.98 4.04 0.86
C LEU A 97 -20.59 4.41 0.31
N ALA A 98 -20.30 5.72 0.26
CA ALA A 98 -19.03 6.23 -0.22
C ALA A 98 -17.85 5.78 0.66
N LYS A 99 -18.00 5.88 1.99
CA LYS A 99 -16.98 5.44 2.94
C LYS A 99 -16.82 3.93 2.95
N ALA A 100 -17.91 3.18 2.82
CA ALA A 100 -17.87 1.72 2.72
C ALA A 100 -17.08 1.27 1.49
N GLY A 101 -17.39 1.83 0.31
CA GLY A 101 -16.67 1.57 -0.93
C GLY A 101 -15.19 1.95 -0.84
N LEU A 102 -14.89 3.10 -0.24
CA LEU A 102 -13.51 3.53 -0.02
C LEU A 102 -12.76 2.58 0.92
N ASN A 103 -13.37 2.10 2.00
CA ASN A 103 -12.74 1.16 2.92
C ASN A 103 -12.39 -0.17 2.24
N ILE A 104 -13.29 -0.71 1.42
CA ILE A 104 -13.05 -1.92 0.63
C ILE A 104 -11.88 -1.71 -0.33
N PHE A 105 -11.94 -0.64 -1.13
CA PHE A 105 -10.93 -0.34 -2.13
C PHE A 105 -9.55 -0.12 -1.51
N LEU A 106 -9.45 0.76 -0.51
CA LEU A 106 -8.18 1.06 0.16
C LEU A 106 -7.62 -0.18 0.87
N SER A 107 -8.45 -0.95 1.58
CA SER A 107 -7.98 -2.16 2.26
C SER A 107 -7.42 -3.17 1.27
N ALA A 108 -8.09 -3.42 0.15
CA ALA A 108 -7.62 -4.36 -0.87
C ALA A 108 -6.33 -3.87 -1.54
N VAL A 109 -6.33 -2.64 -2.06
CA VAL A 109 -5.20 -2.11 -2.84
C VAL A 109 -3.97 -1.87 -1.97
N LEU A 110 -4.13 -1.22 -0.82
CA LEU A 110 -3.00 -0.88 0.03
C LEU A 110 -2.37 -2.12 0.68
N CYS A 111 -3.17 -3.11 1.10
CA CYS A 111 -2.60 -4.34 1.68
C CYS A 111 -1.83 -5.16 0.64
N LEU A 112 -2.37 -5.30 -0.59
CA LEU A 112 -1.69 -5.98 -1.69
C LEU A 112 -0.40 -5.25 -2.10
N ALA A 113 -0.44 -3.92 -2.20
CA ALA A 113 0.74 -3.12 -2.48
C ALA A 113 1.77 -3.24 -1.35
N ALA A 114 1.34 -3.16 -0.09
CA ALA A 114 2.20 -3.25 1.07
C ALA A 114 2.95 -4.59 1.16
N VAL A 115 2.26 -5.72 1.00
CA VAL A 115 2.93 -7.04 1.01
C VAL A 115 3.90 -7.18 -0.15
N TRP A 116 3.52 -6.69 -1.34
CA TRP A 116 4.39 -6.73 -2.51
C TRP A 116 5.67 -5.89 -2.31
N ILE A 117 5.53 -4.66 -1.79
CA ILE A 117 6.67 -3.80 -1.42
C ILE A 117 7.54 -4.49 -0.38
N GLY A 118 6.94 -5.09 0.66
CA GLY A 118 7.67 -5.82 1.69
C GLY A 118 8.52 -6.96 1.11
N LEU A 119 7.95 -7.76 0.20
CA LEU A 119 8.67 -8.83 -0.49
C LEU A 119 9.84 -8.28 -1.33
N VAL A 120 9.61 -7.22 -2.11
CA VAL A 120 10.67 -6.62 -2.97
C VAL A 120 11.82 -6.08 -2.12
N LEU A 121 11.52 -5.32 -1.06
CA LEU A 121 12.54 -4.79 -0.15
C LEU A 121 13.28 -5.91 0.59
N GLY A 122 12.56 -6.92 1.06
CA GLY A 122 13.16 -8.09 1.69
C GLY A 122 14.14 -8.77 0.75
N ARG A 123 13.77 -8.99 -0.51
CA ARG A 123 14.68 -9.57 -1.52
C ARG A 123 15.89 -8.70 -1.80
N GLN A 124 15.72 -7.38 -1.96
CA GLN A 124 16.85 -6.50 -2.24
C GLN A 124 17.88 -6.49 -1.10
N ILE A 125 17.41 -6.49 0.15
CA ILE A 125 18.29 -6.41 1.32
C ILE A 125 18.90 -7.80 1.62
N PHE A 126 18.12 -8.87 1.45
CA PHE A 126 18.49 -10.20 1.94
C PHE A 126 18.97 -11.17 0.86
N ALA A 127 18.61 -10.98 -0.42
CA ALA A 127 18.82 -11.94 -1.52
C ALA A 127 19.98 -11.58 -2.46
N ALA A 128 20.92 -10.72 -2.03
CA ALA A 128 21.90 -10.09 -2.90
C ALA A 128 22.66 -11.05 -3.85
N ASP A 129 22.80 -12.32 -3.50
CA ASP A 129 23.59 -13.30 -4.27
C ASP A 129 22.79 -14.43 -4.95
N LEU A 130 21.46 -14.57 -4.74
CA LEU A 130 20.69 -15.73 -5.25
C LEU A 130 19.89 -15.49 -6.53
N TYR A 131 19.75 -14.24 -6.94
CA TYR A 131 19.04 -13.88 -8.17
C TYR A 131 19.87 -12.93 -9.02
N PRO A 132 20.74 -13.45 -9.90
CA PRO A 132 21.50 -12.63 -10.86
C PRO A 132 20.58 -11.73 -11.71
N TRP A 133 19.33 -12.16 -11.96
CA TRP A 133 18.32 -11.38 -12.69
C TRP A 133 17.65 -10.25 -11.89
N LEU A 134 17.81 -10.22 -10.56
CA LEU A 134 17.40 -9.09 -9.70
C LEU A 134 18.60 -8.18 -9.39
N GLY A 135 19.82 -8.72 -9.37
CA GLY A 135 21.07 -7.98 -9.17
C GLY A 135 21.65 -7.31 -10.43
N HIS A 136 21.34 -7.82 -11.63
CA HIS A 136 21.74 -7.25 -12.91
C HIS A 136 20.56 -7.09 -13.89
N GLY A 137 19.53 -6.36 -13.47
CA GLY A 137 18.51 -5.86 -14.40
C GLY A 137 17.10 -6.40 -14.14
N PHE A 138 16.47 -5.91 -13.08
CA PHE A 138 15.11 -5.43 -13.23
C PHE A 138 15.20 -3.92 -13.49
N PRO A 139 15.33 -3.46 -14.76
CA PRO A 139 15.30 -2.02 -15.06
C PRO A 139 14.00 -1.36 -14.57
N TYR A 140 12.98 -2.18 -14.23
CA TYR A 140 11.67 -1.75 -13.76
C TYR A 140 11.36 -2.12 -12.30
N GLY A 141 12.29 -2.70 -11.52
CA GLY A 141 12.02 -3.05 -10.11
C GLY A 141 11.91 -1.81 -9.21
N GLY A 142 12.85 -0.88 -9.37
CA GLY A 142 12.75 0.46 -8.77
C GLY A 142 11.57 1.26 -9.34
N LEU A 143 11.26 1.10 -10.64
CA LEU A 143 10.08 1.71 -11.26
C LEU A 143 8.79 1.19 -10.62
N ALA A 144 8.63 -0.12 -10.48
CA ALA A 144 7.43 -0.73 -9.91
C ALA A 144 7.26 -0.34 -8.44
N LEU A 145 8.36 -0.28 -7.67
CA LEU A 145 8.35 0.24 -6.30
C LEU A 145 7.91 1.71 -6.27
N ALA A 146 8.47 2.55 -7.14
CA ALA A 146 8.09 3.95 -7.28
C ALA A 146 6.62 4.12 -7.71
N LEU A 147 6.13 3.27 -8.62
CA LEU A 147 4.73 3.24 -9.06
C LEU A 147 3.78 2.83 -7.94
N SER A 148 4.14 1.83 -7.12
CA SER A 148 3.32 1.45 -5.96
C SER A 148 3.33 2.53 -4.89
N ILE A 149 4.47 3.17 -4.62
CA ILE A 149 4.54 4.34 -3.74
C ILE A 149 3.67 5.49 -4.30
N ALA A 150 3.68 5.72 -5.61
CA ALA A 150 2.84 6.72 -6.27
C ALA A 150 1.35 6.47 -6.05
N LEU A 151 0.94 5.22 -6.24
CA LEU A 151 -0.45 4.81 -6.08
C LEU A 151 -0.91 4.99 -4.62
N ILE A 152 -0.06 4.62 -3.66
CA ILE A 152 -0.31 4.80 -2.23
C ILE A 152 -0.42 6.28 -1.88
N LEU A 153 0.50 7.12 -2.36
CA LEU A 153 0.50 8.56 -2.11
C LEU A 153 -0.72 9.24 -2.75
N ALA A 154 -1.12 8.85 -3.95
CA ALA A 154 -2.31 9.38 -4.61
C ALA A 154 -3.59 8.99 -3.84
N ALA A 155 -3.70 7.73 -3.41
CA ALA A 155 -4.82 7.27 -2.59
C ALA A 155 -4.87 7.97 -1.21
N ALA A 156 -3.70 8.19 -0.58
CA ALA A 156 -3.59 8.92 0.68
C ALA A 156 -3.89 10.42 0.53
N ALA A 157 -3.46 11.05 -0.55
CA ALA A 157 -3.74 12.46 -0.84
C ALA A 157 -5.25 12.70 -1.00
N GLU A 158 -5.94 11.81 -1.71
CA GLU A 158 -7.39 11.87 -1.87
C GLU A 158 -8.13 11.74 -0.53
N PHE A 159 -7.62 10.88 0.35
CA PHE A 159 -8.13 10.76 1.71
C PHE A 159 -7.98 12.07 2.51
N VAL A 160 -6.82 12.73 2.42
CA VAL A 160 -6.55 14.03 3.07
C VAL A 160 -7.45 15.12 2.49
N PHE A 161 -7.67 15.14 1.18
CA PHE A 161 -8.51 16.15 0.55
C PHE A 161 -9.97 16.11 0.99
N LEU A 162 -10.49 14.90 1.21
CA LEU A 162 -11.83 14.70 1.72
C LEU A 162 -11.94 15.06 3.21
N TYR A 163 -10.88 14.85 4.00
CA TYR A 163 -10.85 15.24 5.41
C TYR A 163 -10.92 16.76 5.61
N PHE A 164 -10.25 17.53 4.74
CA PHE A 164 -10.20 18.99 4.82
C PHE A 164 -11.25 19.71 3.94
N ASP A 165 -12.19 18.99 3.36
CA ASP A 165 -13.25 19.51 2.48
C ASP A 165 -12.71 20.43 1.35
N LEU A 166 -11.58 20.03 0.76
CA LEU A 166 -10.92 20.80 -0.29
C LEU A 166 -11.76 20.81 -1.56
N SER A 167 -11.93 22.01 -2.15
CA SER A 167 -12.70 22.17 -3.38
C SER A 167 -12.10 21.33 -4.53
N THR A 168 -12.95 20.90 -5.46
CA THR A 168 -12.55 20.08 -6.62
C THR A 168 -11.40 20.69 -7.41
N LEU A 169 -11.33 22.02 -7.46
CA LEU A 169 -10.23 22.76 -8.08
C LEU A 169 -8.90 22.51 -7.36
N TYR A 170 -8.86 22.64 -6.03
CA TYR A 170 -7.63 22.41 -5.25
C TYR A 170 -7.21 20.94 -5.28
N ARG A 171 -8.16 20.01 -5.24
CA ARG A 171 -7.90 18.57 -5.37
C ARG A 171 -7.21 18.25 -6.70
N ALA A 172 -7.76 18.76 -7.80
CA ALA A 172 -7.18 18.60 -9.12
C ALA A 172 -5.77 19.22 -9.19
N ILE A 173 -5.58 20.44 -8.68
CA ILE A 173 -4.28 21.12 -8.67
C ILE A 173 -3.24 20.28 -7.92
N VAL A 174 -3.57 19.77 -6.73
CA VAL A 174 -2.60 19.01 -5.93
C VAL A 174 -2.31 17.66 -6.58
N LEU A 175 -3.31 16.92 -7.05
CA LEU A 175 -3.10 15.62 -7.73
C LEU A 175 -2.26 15.77 -9.00
N ILE A 176 -2.56 16.78 -9.83
CA ILE A 176 -1.80 17.07 -11.05
C ILE A 176 -0.35 17.48 -10.70
N SER A 177 -0.15 18.26 -9.64
CA SER A 177 1.18 18.67 -9.19
C SER A 177 2.00 17.51 -8.64
N LEU A 178 1.39 16.65 -7.83
CA LEU A 178 2.01 15.42 -7.30
C LEU A 178 2.40 14.48 -8.44
N LEU A 179 1.48 14.27 -9.38
CA LEU A 179 1.74 13.46 -10.57
C LEU A 179 2.91 14.03 -11.40
N GLY A 180 2.93 15.34 -11.63
CA GLY A 180 4.02 16.01 -12.34
C GLY A 180 5.36 15.83 -11.62
N ALA A 181 5.39 16.02 -10.30
CA ALA A 181 6.60 15.85 -9.49
C ALA A 181 7.11 14.40 -9.51
N MET A 182 6.21 13.42 -9.41
CA MET A 182 6.56 12.00 -9.45
C MET A 182 7.06 11.57 -10.83
N THR A 183 6.42 12.07 -11.89
CA THR A 183 6.84 11.79 -13.27
C THR A 183 8.23 12.36 -13.53
N LEU A 184 8.49 13.60 -13.08
CA LEU A 184 9.80 14.24 -13.19
C LEU A 184 10.86 13.48 -12.39
N ALA A 185 10.58 13.13 -11.14
CA ALA A 185 11.51 12.40 -10.27
C ALA A 185 11.85 11.01 -10.82
N ALA A 186 10.86 10.25 -11.29
CA ALA A 186 11.08 8.94 -11.90
C ALA A 186 11.88 9.03 -13.20
N THR A 187 11.57 10.01 -14.04
CA THR A 187 12.29 10.26 -15.31
C THR A 187 13.75 10.64 -15.06
N LEU A 188 14.00 11.55 -14.11
CA LEU A 188 15.35 11.95 -13.72
C LEU A 188 16.13 10.78 -13.12
N TRP A 189 15.52 10.02 -12.20
CA TRP A 189 16.16 8.86 -11.59
C TRP A 189 16.57 7.80 -12.63
N LEU A 190 15.70 7.50 -13.59
CA LEU A 190 16.01 6.60 -14.71
C LEU A 190 17.09 7.16 -15.64
N ALA A 191 17.07 8.46 -15.94
CA ALA A 191 18.08 9.12 -16.75
C ALA A 191 19.48 9.04 -16.11
N PHE A 192 19.58 9.07 -14.78
CA PHE A 192 20.85 8.94 -14.06
C PHE A 192 21.33 7.48 -13.91
N GLN A 193 20.43 6.50 -13.95
CA GLN A 193 20.76 5.08 -13.76
C GLN A 193 21.12 4.31 -15.04
N LEU A 194 20.86 4.89 -16.22
CA LEU A 194 21.14 4.26 -17.52
C LEU A 194 22.22 5.02 -18.29
N PRO A 195 23.51 4.88 -17.92
CA PRO A 195 24.61 5.61 -18.55
C PRO A 195 24.82 5.28 -20.04
N GLU A 196 24.28 4.16 -20.53
CA GLU A 196 24.44 3.70 -21.91
C GLU A 196 23.36 4.22 -22.90
N ILE A 197 22.27 4.84 -22.44
CA ILE A 197 21.26 5.43 -23.35
C ILE A 197 21.67 6.85 -23.73
N ARG A 198 22.75 6.97 -24.51
CA ARG A 198 23.10 8.21 -25.23
C ARG A 198 22.64 8.24 -26.68
N ALA A 199 21.95 7.20 -27.16
CA ALA A 199 21.42 7.20 -28.52
C ALA A 199 20.15 6.34 -28.60
N GLU A 200 19.00 6.93 -28.31
CA GLU A 200 17.79 6.83 -29.13
C GLU A 200 16.66 7.61 -28.46
N PHE A 201 16.41 8.80 -28.99
CA PHE A 201 15.38 9.74 -28.58
C PHE A 201 13.97 9.11 -28.56
N GLN A 202 13.75 8.01 -29.31
CA GLN A 202 12.49 7.28 -29.40
C GLN A 202 12.16 6.43 -28.14
N GLY A 203 13.17 5.90 -27.44
CA GLY A 203 12.98 5.16 -26.19
C GLY A 203 12.57 6.07 -25.03
N LEU A 204 13.15 7.27 -24.96
CA LEU A 204 12.74 8.30 -24.01
C LEU A 204 11.31 8.81 -24.29
N LEU A 205 10.94 8.98 -25.57
CA LEU A 205 9.62 9.46 -25.96
C LEU A 205 8.50 8.45 -25.66
N SER A 206 8.75 7.15 -25.90
CA SER A 206 7.77 6.10 -25.58
C SER A 206 7.57 5.95 -24.08
N ILE A 207 8.62 6.10 -23.28
CA ILE A 207 8.54 6.11 -21.81
C ILE A 207 7.80 7.35 -21.31
N PHE A 208 8.07 8.53 -21.88
CA PHE A 208 7.33 9.76 -21.56
C PHE A 208 5.85 9.64 -21.93
N ALA A 209 5.53 9.02 -23.07
CA ALA A 209 4.17 8.78 -23.52
C ALA A 209 3.43 7.78 -22.61
N VAL A 210 4.08 6.69 -22.19
CA VAL A 210 3.49 5.71 -21.25
C VAL A 210 3.27 6.35 -19.88
N ASN A 211 4.22 7.11 -19.35
CA ASN A 211 4.06 7.83 -18.08
C ASN A 211 2.97 8.91 -18.15
N ALA A 212 2.88 9.64 -19.25
CA ALA A 212 1.83 10.62 -19.47
C ALA A 212 0.45 9.96 -19.60
N LEU A 213 0.33 8.84 -20.33
CA LEU A 213 -0.91 8.08 -20.45
C LEU A 213 -1.35 7.46 -19.12
N LEU A 214 -0.40 7.01 -18.28
CA LEU A 214 -0.69 6.50 -16.95
C LEU A 214 -1.07 7.61 -15.97
N GLY A 215 -0.46 8.77 -16.08
CA GLY A 215 -0.84 9.96 -15.32
C GLY A 215 -2.24 10.45 -15.68
N VAL A 216 -2.57 10.45 -16.98
CA VAL A 216 -3.92 10.67 -17.46
C VAL A 216 -4.84 9.59 -16.90
N ALA A 217 -4.49 8.30 -16.94
CA ALA A 217 -5.32 7.23 -16.37
C ALA A 217 -5.53 7.38 -14.85
N ALA A 218 -4.53 7.82 -14.08
CA ALA A 218 -4.62 8.05 -12.64
C ALA A 218 -5.51 9.26 -12.31
N VAL A 219 -5.35 10.37 -13.05
CA VAL A 219 -6.23 11.54 -12.93
C VAL A 219 -7.65 11.15 -13.36
N TRP A 220 -7.81 10.42 -14.45
CA TRP A 220 -9.09 10.02 -15.03
C TRP A 220 -9.82 9.00 -14.16
N LEU A 221 -9.11 8.02 -13.58
CA LEU A 221 -9.66 7.11 -12.55
C LEU A 221 -9.99 7.85 -11.26
N GLY A 222 -9.17 8.81 -10.84
CA GLY A 222 -9.45 9.68 -9.69
C GLY A 222 -10.70 10.55 -9.90
N THR A 223 -10.86 11.13 -11.09
CA THR A 223 -12.06 11.91 -11.45
C THR A 223 -13.28 11.04 -11.76
N LEU A 224 -13.12 9.86 -12.37
CA LEU A 224 -14.21 8.90 -12.56
C LEU A 224 -14.69 8.34 -11.24
N MET A 225 -13.80 7.81 -10.39
CA MET A 225 -14.18 7.35 -9.05
C MET A 225 -14.78 8.52 -8.26
N GLY A 226 -14.20 9.72 -8.29
CA GLY A 226 -14.74 10.91 -7.65
C GLY A 226 -16.12 11.34 -8.15
N ASN A 227 -16.39 11.27 -9.45
CA ASN A 227 -17.71 11.60 -10.01
C ASN A 227 -18.74 10.47 -9.83
N TRP A 228 -18.33 9.21 -9.94
CA TRP A 228 -19.22 8.05 -9.75
C TRP A 228 -19.63 7.88 -8.30
N LEU A 229 -18.73 8.15 -7.34
CA LEU A 229 -19.03 8.15 -5.91
C LEU A 229 -20.07 9.22 -5.51
N TRP A 230 -20.17 10.33 -6.26
CA TRP A 230 -20.98 11.49 -5.86
C TRP A 230 -22.10 11.90 -6.84
N HIS A 231 -22.27 11.23 -7.98
CA HIS A 231 -23.55 11.25 -8.73
C HIS A 231 -24.68 10.49 -8.02
N VAL A 232 -24.37 9.74 -6.97
CA VAL A 232 -25.37 9.09 -6.11
C VAL A 232 -25.92 10.05 -5.04
N SER A 233 -25.32 11.23 -4.81
CA SER A 233 -25.74 12.15 -3.72
C SER A 233 -26.42 13.45 -4.17
N LYS A 234 -27.03 13.50 -5.35
CA LYS A 234 -27.92 14.61 -5.71
C LYS A 234 -29.25 14.12 -6.27
N SER A 235 -30.07 13.56 -5.38
CA SER A 235 -31.52 13.80 -5.43
C SER A 235 -31.88 14.60 -4.17
N PRO A 236 -32.72 15.64 -4.30
CA PRO A 236 -32.94 16.66 -3.28
C PRO A 236 -33.48 16.10 -1.95
#